data_AF-A0A959KED0-F1
#
_entry.id   AF-A0A959KED0-F1
#
_cell.length_a   1.000
_cell.length_b   1.000
_cell.length_c   1.000
_cell.angle_alpha   90.00
_cell.angle_beta   90.00
_cell.angle_gamma   90.00
#
_symmetry.space_group_name_H-M   'P 1'
#
loop_
_entity.id
_entity.type
_entity.pdbx_description
1 polymer ?
#
loop_
_entity_poly.entity_id
_entity_poly.type
_entity_poly.pdbx_seq_one_letter_code
_entity_poly.pdbx_strand_id
1 'polypeptide(L)'
;MRSGALLWFSGCVALLLAAALFTSSSDRQGASLSVATGATDGLPQQIHSVELGKHYSFAGEELPMKNFDVRERLDREFLVNSYYHSNTLLSIKMAYRHFPAIEKILAEEGLPDDLKYLAVAESSLLNAGSHAGAEGVWQF
;
A
#
# COMPACT_ATOMS: atom_id res chain seq x y z
N MET A 1 -17.13 14.74 71.24
CA MET A 1 -16.01 13.90 70.76
C MET A 1 -16.47 12.85 69.73
N ARG A 2 -17.23 13.21 68.67
CA ARG A 2 -17.77 12.24 67.68
C ARG A 2 -17.59 12.64 66.19
N SER A 3 -16.85 13.72 65.88
CA SER A 3 -16.71 14.20 64.49
C SER A 3 -15.47 13.68 63.74
N GLY A 4 -14.50 13.06 64.42
CA GLY A 4 -13.27 12.57 63.77
C GLY A 4 -13.43 11.25 63.01
N ALA A 5 -14.33 10.36 63.47
CA ALA A 5 -14.53 9.04 62.87
C ALA A 5 -15.23 9.12 61.51
N LEU A 6 -16.19 10.03 61.33
CA LEU A 6 -16.93 10.21 60.06
C LEU A 6 -16.03 10.71 58.92
N LEU A 7 -15.03 11.55 59.23
CA LEU A 7 -14.07 12.04 58.23
C LEU A 7 -13.10 10.94 57.77
N TRP A 8 -12.72 10.03 58.67
CA TRP A 8 -11.91 8.85 58.33
C TRP A 8 -12.68 7.85 57.46
N PHE A 9 -13.94 7.58 57.78
CA PHE A 9 -14.79 6.70 56.97
C PHE A 9 -15.02 7.27 55.56
N SER A 10 -15.28 8.58 55.43
CA SER A 10 -15.44 9.24 54.14
C SER A 10 -14.16 9.19 53.29
N GLY A 11 -13.00 9.40 53.92
CA GLY A 11 -11.70 9.29 53.25
C GLY A 11 -11.41 7.89 52.71
N CYS A 12 -11.70 6.84 53.49
CA CYS A 12 -11.52 5.46 53.05
C CYS A 12 -12.43 5.08 51.89
N VAL A 13 -13.69 5.55 51.89
CA VAL A 13 -14.64 5.30 50.78
C VAL A 13 -14.20 5.99 49.49
N ALA A 14 -13.70 7.23 49.57
CA ALA A 14 -13.19 7.95 48.41
C ALA A 14 -11.94 7.26 47.80
N LEU A 15 -11.06 6.73 48.65
CA LEU A 15 -9.87 5.99 48.23
C LEU A 15 -10.23 4.66 47.55
N LEU A 16 -11.23 3.94 48.06
CA LEU A 16 -11.74 2.72 47.45
C LEU A 16 -12.39 2.96 46.08
N LEU A 17 -13.17 4.04 45.95
CA LEU A 17 -13.77 4.44 44.67
C LEU A 17 -12.71 4.83 43.64
N ALA A 18 -11.69 5.59 44.06
CA ALA A 18 -10.58 5.96 43.18
C ALA A 18 -9.78 4.73 42.72
N ALA A 19 -9.51 3.78 43.63
CA ALA A 19 -8.84 2.53 43.29
C ALA A 19 -9.68 1.69 42.31
N ALA A 20 -11.00 1.59 42.51
CA ALA A 20 -11.91 0.87 41.62
C ALA A 20 -11.99 1.49 40.21
N LEU A 21 -12.00 2.82 40.12
CA LEU A 21 -11.94 3.53 38.85
C LEU A 21 -10.59 3.30 38.14
N PHE A 22 -9.49 3.27 38.89
CA PHE A 22 -8.15 3.04 38.34
C PHE A 22 -7.93 1.59 37.89
N THR A 23 -8.48 0.60 38.59
CA THR A 23 -8.49 -0.79 38.12
C THR A 23 -9.38 -0.95 36.89
N SER A 24 -10.54 -0.27 36.85
CA SER A 24 -11.43 -0.31 35.69
C SER A 24 -10.83 0.35 34.44
N SER A 25 -9.99 1.39 34.57
CA SER A 25 -9.31 1.99 33.42
C SER A 25 -8.15 1.14 32.93
N SER A 26 -7.50 0.41 33.84
CA SER A 26 -6.36 -0.47 33.54
C SER A 26 -6.79 -1.79 32.91
N ASP A 27 -8.03 -2.24 33.15
CA ASP A 27 -8.60 -3.49 32.61
C ASP A 27 -9.09 -3.38 31.15
N ARG A 28 -8.74 -2.29 30.44
CA ARG A 28 -8.63 -2.35 28.98
C ARG A 28 -7.36 -3.12 28.59
N GLN A 29 -7.27 -4.37 29.05
CA GLN A 29 -6.46 -5.38 28.39
C GLN A 29 -6.87 -5.35 26.93
N GLY A 30 -5.88 -5.14 26.06
CA GLY A 30 -6.07 -5.04 24.63
C GLY A 30 -6.98 -6.15 24.16
N ALA A 31 -8.20 -5.77 23.78
CA ALA A 31 -8.98 -6.56 22.87
C ALA A 31 -8.12 -6.63 21.61
N SER A 32 -7.32 -7.69 21.49
CA SER A 32 -6.78 -8.09 20.20
C SER A 32 -8.00 -8.16 19.31
N LEU A 33 -8.09 -7.21 18.38
CA LEU A 33 -9.15 -7.14 17.40
C LEU A 33 -9.02 -8.44 16.60
N SER A 34 -9.71 -9.51 17.01
CA SER A 34 -9.95 -10.66 16.17
C SER A 34 -10.92 -10.17 15.10
N VAL A 35 -10.37 -9.48 14.10
CA VAL A 35 -11.09 -9.18 12.87
C VAL A 35 -11.62 -10.53 12.41
N ALA A 36 -12.94 -10.70 12.48
CA ALA A 36 -13.60 -11.91 12.04
C ALA A 36 -13.25 -12.14 10.56
N THR A 37 -12.23 -12.96 10.31
CA THR A 37 -11.70 -13.26 8.98
C THR A 37 -12.77 -13.95 8.10
N GLY A 38 -13.84 -14.46 8.71
CA GLY A 38 -14.95 -15.11 8.03
C GLY A 38 -15.94 -14.17 7.31
N ALA A 39 -15.88 -12.85 7.48
CA ALA A 39 -16.83 -11.94 6.84
C ALA A 39 -16.51 -11.64 5.35
N THR A 40 -15.26 -11.82 4.92
CA THR A 40 -14.81 -11.53 3.55
C THR A 40 -14.64 -12.77 2.68
N ASP A 41 -14.74 -13.96 3.25
CA ASP A 41 -14.41 -15.24 2.59
C ASP A 41 -15.40 -15.66 1.49
N GLY A 42 -16.41 -14.83 1.22
CA GLY A 42 -17.41 -15.03 0.16
C GLY A 42 -17.62 -13.82 -0.76
N LEU A 43 -16.81 -12.76 -0.65
CA LEU A 43 -16.91 -11.62 -1.56
C LEU A 43 -16.22 -11.95 -2.89
N PRO A 44 -16.79 -11.49 -4.04
CA PRO A 44 -16.18 -11.73 -5.34
C PRO A 44 -14.81 -11.05 -5.51
N GLN A 45 -14.52 -10.02 -4.72
CA GLN A 45 -13.24 -9.34 -4.70
C GLN A 45 -12.71 -9.27 -3.27
N GLN A 46 -11.50 -9.80 -3.07
CA GLN A 46 -10.74 -9.67 -1.83
C GLN A 46 -9.50 -8.82 -2.10
N ILE A 47 -9.26 -7.86 -1.21
CA ILE A 47 -8.16 -6.90 -1.32
C ILE A 47 -7.15 -7.22 -0.23
N HIS A 48 -5.91 -7.49 -0.64
CA HIS A 48 -4.79 -7.89 0.21
C HIS A 48 -3.54 -7.12 -0.22
N SER A 49 -2.60 -6.90 0.69
CA SER A 49 -1.31 -6.31 0.33
C SER A 49 -0.42 -7.33 -0.40
N VAL A 50 0.44 -6.84 -1.28
CA VAL A 50 1.40 -7.69 -2.01
C VAL A 50 2.62 -7.95 -1.12
N GLU A 51 3.03 -9.21 -1.01
CA GLU A 51 4.25 -9.55 -0.28
C GLU A 51 5.50 -9.24 -1.12
N LEU A 52 6.34 -8.32 -0.62
CA LEU A 52 7.60 -7.92 -1.25
C LEU A 52 8.79 -8.85 -0.95
N GLY A 53 8.54 -10.16 -0.83
CA GLY A 53 9.55 -11.17 -0.48
C GLY A 53 10.32 -11.74 -1.67
N LYS A 54 10.09 -11.24 -2.88
CA LYS A 54 10.65 -11.77 -4.13
C LYS A 54 11.88 -10.98 -4.57
N HIS A 55 12.62 -11.54 -5.53
CA HIS A 55 13.66 -10.82 -6.26
C HIS A 55 13.02 -9.94 -7.34
N TYR A 56 13.54 -8.72 -7.50
CA TYR A 56 13.05 -7.74 -8.45
C TYR A 56 14.23 -7.16 -9.23
N SER A 57 14.15 -7.21 -10.56
CA SER A 57 15.13 -6.64 -11.47
C SER A 57 14.43 -5.86 -12.57
N PHE A 58 15.11 -4.88 -13.16
CA PHE A 58 14.65 -4.14 -14.32
C PHE A 58 15.82 -3.88 -15.26
N ALA A 59 15.66 -4.19 -16.55
CA ALA A 59 16.68 -4.02 -17.57
C ALA A 59 18.02 -4.73 -17.23
N GLY A 60 17.94 -5.87 -16.53
CA GLY A 60 19.10 -6.65 -16.08
C GLY A 60 19.77 -6.17 -14.79
N GLU A 61 19.27 -5.09 -14.18
CA GLU A 61 19.78 -4.57 -12.91
C GLU A 61 18.85 -4.93 -11.74
N GLU A 62 19.42 -5.33 -10.60
CA GLU A 62 18.67 -5.62 -9.38
C GLU A 62 18.16 -4.34 -8.73
N LEU A 63 16.89 -4.33 -8.31
CA LEU A 63 16.33 -3.19 -7.59
C LEU A 63 16.98 -3.08 -6.20
N PRO A 64 17.33 -1.86 -5.73
CA PRO A 64 17.94 -1.64 -4.43
C PRO A 64 16.92 -1.75 -3.28
N MET A 65 16.37 -2.95 -3.07
CA MET A 65 15.31 -3.25 -2.10
C MET A 65 15.69 -3.04 -0.63
N LYS A 66 16.98 -2.79 -0.34
CA LYS A 66 17.46 -2.38 0.99
C LYS A 66 17.13 -0.93 1.30
N ASN A 67 16.90 -0.10 0.29
CA ASN A 67 16.44 1.26 0.47
C ASN A 67 14.94 1.26 0.75
N PHE A 68 14.54 1.84 1.89
CA PHE A 68 13.15 1.87 2.31
C PHE A 68 12.26 2.65 1.32
N ASP A 69 12.76 3.76 0.74
CA ASP A 69 12.00 4.56 -0.22
C ASP A 69 11.65 3.74 -1.47
N VAL A 70 12.62 2.99 -1.99
CA VAL A 70 12.43 2.13 -3.16
C VAL A 70 11.43 1.02 -2.86
N ARG A 71 11.53 0.41 -1.67
CA ARG A 71 10.60 -0.63 -1.22
C ARG A 71 9.18 -0.09 -1.07
N GLU A 72 8.98 1.07 -0.46
CA GLU A 72 7.67 1.70 -0.29
C GLU A 72 7.05 2.12 -1.62
N ARG A 73 7.87 2.66 -2.53
CA ARG A 73 7.42 3.00 -3.89
C ARG A 73 6.98 1.75 -4.65
N LEU A 74 7.74 0.65 -4.56
CA LEU A 74 7.35 -0.61 -5.20
C LEU A 74 6.04 -1.16 -4.61
N ASP A 75 5.88 -1.12 -3.27
CA ASP A 75 4.64 -1.54 -2.60
C ASP A 75 3.43 -0.75 -3.12
N ARG A 76 3.58 0.59 -3.17
CA ARG A 76 2.55 1.50 -3.68
C ARG A 76 2.16 1.16 -5.12
N GLU A 77 3.14 0.99 -6.01
CA GLU A 77 2.86 0.70 -7.41
C GLU A 77 2.19 -0.67 -7.59
N PHE A 78 2.57 -1.68 -6.79
CA PHE A 78 1.86 -2.97 -6.82
C PHE A 78 0.43 -2.86 -6.31
N LEU A 79 0.18 -2.14 -5.23
CA LEU A 79 -1.16 -1.92 -4.72
C LEU A 79 -2.05 -1.21 -5.75
N VAL A 80 -1.56 -0.13 -6.36
CA VAL A 80 -2.29 0.62 -7.37
C VAL A 80 -2.60 -0.26 -8.59
N ASN A 81 -1.60 -0.94 -9.15
CA ASN A 81 -1.79 -1.75 -10.36
C ASN A 81 -2.61 -3.02 -10.12
N SER A 82 -2.59 -3.58 -8.91
CA SER A 82 -3.36 -4.77 -8.55
C SER A 82 -4.86 -4.49 -8.42
N TYR A 83 -5.25 -3.24 -8.11
CA TYR A 83 -6.65 -2.89 -7.85
C TYR A 83 -7.23 -1.86 -8.83
N TYR A 84 -6.42 -1.26 -9.71
CA TYR A 84 -6.88 -0.35 -10.76
C TYR A 84 -7.19 -1.06 -12.09
N HIS A 85 -8.11 -2.03 -12.04
CA HIS A 85 -8.38 -2.99 -13.11
C HIS A 85 -8.73 -2.38 -14.47
N SER A 86 -9.47 -1.27 -14.50
CA SER A 86 -9.87 -0.63 -15.76
C SER A 86 -8.66 -0.10 -16.52
N ASN A 87 -7.71 0.53 -15.83
CA ASN A 87 -6.49 1.03 -16.44
C ASN A 87 -5.61 -0.13 -16.89
N THR A 88 -5.34 -1.10 -16.01
CA THR A 88 -4.54 -2.29 -16.35
C THR A 88 -5.06 -2.99 -17.60
N LEU A 89 -6.38 -3.18 -17.71
CA LEU A 89 -7.00 -3.80 -18.89
C LEU A 89 -6.82 -2.97 -20.16
N LEU A 90 -6.91 -1.64 -20.07
CA LEU A 90 -6.64 -0.75 -21.20
C LEU A 90 -5.16 -0.79 -21.60
N SER A 91 -4.24 -0.72 -20.65
CA SER A 91 -2.80 -0.83 -20.91
C SER A 91 -2.45 -2.15 -21.60
N ILE A 92 -3.03 -3.27 -21.18
CA ILE A 92 -2.84 -4.58 -21.84
C ILE A 92 -3.33 -4.53 -23.30
N LYS A 93 -4.50 -3.96 -23.56
CA LYS A 93 -5.02 -3.82 -24.94
C LYS A 93 -4.12 -2.93 -25.80
N MET A 94 -3.59 -1.85 -25.23
CA MET A 94 -2.66 -0.95 -25.92
C MET A 94 -1.30 -1.62 -26.13
N ALA A 95 -0.83 -2.45 -25.20
CA ALA A 95 0.41 -3.21 -25.35
C ALA A 95 0.38 -4.08 -26.61
N TYR A 96 -0.73 -4.80 -26.88
CA TYR A 96 -0.89 -5.57 -28.12
C TYR A 96 -0.75 -4.72 -29.39
N ARG A 97 -1.07 -3.42 -29.34
CA ARG A 97 -0.91 -2.50 -30.46
C ARG A 97 0.51 -1.95 -30.58
N HIS A 98 1.14 -1.58 -29.47
CA HIS A 98 2.38 -0.79 -29.47
C HIS A 98 3.65 -1.62 -29.27
N PHE A 99 3.59 -2.71 -28.48
CA PHE A 99 4.76 -3.51 -28.16
C PHE A 99 5.47 -4.07 -29.40
N PRO A 100 4.79 -4.60 -30.44
CA PRO A 100 5.51 -5.13 -31.60
C PRO A 100 6.42 -4.10 -32.29
N ALA A 101 6.02 -2.83 -32.31
CA ALA A 101 6.84 -1.75 -32.86
C ALA A 101 7.97 -1.35 -31.91
N ILE A 102 7.68 -1.22 -30.61
CA ILE A 102 8.66 -0.84 -29.59
C ILE A 102 9.75 -1.92 -29.47
N GLU A 103 9.37 -3.19 -29.33
CA GLU A 103 10.29 -4.33 -29.20
C GLU A 103 11.23 -4.43 -30.40
N LYS A 104 10.71 -4.20 -31.62
CA LYS A 104 11.53 -4.15 -32.83
C LYS A 104 12.58 -3.05 -32.76
N ILE A 105 12.20 -1.83 -32.37
CA ILE A 105 13.12 -0.70 -32.26
C ILE A 105 14.17 -0.95 -31.17
N LEU A 106 13.74 -1.46 -30.00
CA LEU A 106 14.67 -1.79 -28.91
C LEU A 106 15.70 -2.84 -29.35
N ALA A 107 15.27 -3.86 -30.09
CA ALA A 107 16.17 -4.88 -30.62
C ALA A 107 17.14 -4.32 -31.68
N GLU A 108 16.68 -3.43 -32.56
CA GLU A 108 17.51 -2.75 -33.57
C GLU A 108 18.61 -1.89 -32.92
N GLU A 109 18.29 -1.24 -31.78
CA GLU A 109 19.20 -0.40 -31.00
C GLU A 109 20.02 -1.18 -29.95
N GLY A 110 19.80 -2.49 -29.82
CA GLY A 110 20.49 -3.33 -28.83
C GLY A 110 20.13 -3.01 -27.37
N LEU A 111 18.93 -2.46 -27.14
CA LEU A 111 18.44 -2.07 -25.83
C LEU A 111 17.66 -3.21 -25.12
N PRO A 112 17.60 -3.22 -23.78
CA PRO A 112 16.81 -4.20 -23.03
C PRO A 112 15.31 -4.11 -23.32
N ASP A 113 14.67 -5.26 -23.50
CA ASP A 113 13.22 -5.38 -23.78
C ASP A 113 12.35 -4.76 -22.67
N ASP A 114 12.81 -4.82 -21.42
CA ASP A 114 12.11 -4.26 -20.25
C ASP A 114 11.81 -2.75 -20.39
N LEU A 115 12.58 -2.00 -21.18
CA LEU A 115 12.38 -0.56 -21.37
C LEU A 115 11.00 -0.22 -21.94
N LYS A 116 10.33 -1.15 -22.64
CA LYS A 116 8.96 -0.95 -23.14
C LYS A 116 7.95 -0.65 -22.03
N TYR A 117 8.22 -1.11 -20.81
CA TYR A 117 7.35 -0.86 -19.66
C TYR A 117 7.44 0.57 -19.13
N LEU A 118 8.46 1.37 -19.50
CA LEU A 118 8.49 2.79 -19.18
C LEU A 118 7.36 3.54 -19.88
N ALA A 119 7.10 3.26 -21.16
CA ALA A 119 5.96 3.86 -21.87
C ALA A 119 4.60 3.50 -21.24
N VAL A 120 4.51 2.34 -20.59
CA VAL A 120 3.32 1.95 -19.80
C VAL A 120 3.22 2.79 -18.53
N ALA A 121 4.32 2.96 -17.80
CA ALA A 121 4.37 3.75 -16.56
C ALA A 121 4.08 5.24 -16.80
N GLU A 122 4.58 5.82 -17.90
CA GLU A 122 4.49 7.26 -18.16
C GLU A 122 3.12 7.68 -18.72
N SER A 123 2.55 6.89 -19.64
CA SER A 123 1.34 7.31 -20.38
C SER A 123 0.28 6.23 -20.50
N SER A 124 0.50 5.03 -19.96
CA SER A 124 -0.32 3.86 -20.27
C SER A 124 -0.42 3.58 -21.78
N LEU A 125 0.66 3.88 -22.52
CA LEU A 125 0.75 3.78 -23.98
C LEU A 125 -0.23 4.70 -24.74
N LEU A 126 -0.66 5.79 -24.12
CA LEU A 126 -1.50 6.81 -24.75
C LEU A 126 -0.64 7.97 -25.25
N ASN A 127 -1.11 8.67 -26.28
CA ASN A 127 -0.50 9.94 -26.66
C ASN A 127 -0.97 11.02 -25.68
N ALA A 128 -0.18 11.25 -24.65
CA ALA A 128 -0.46 12.25 -23.62
C ALA A 128 0.41 13.51 -23.84
N GLY A 129 -0.04 14.64 -23.31
CA GLY A 129 0.73 15.88 -23.28
C GLY A 129 0.71 16.44 -21.87
N SER A 130 1.85 16.93 -21.39
CA SER A 130 1.97 17.56 -20.08
C SER A 130 2.09 19.08 -20.19
N HIS A 131 1.76 19.79 -19.10
CA HIS A 131 1.93 21.24 -19.01
C HIS A 131 3.41 21.68 -19.10
N ALA A 132 4.34 20.76 -18.85
CA ALA A 132 5.78 20.99 -18.92
C ALA A 132 6.38 20.73 -20.31
N GLY A 133 5.57 20.29 -21.28
CA GLY A 133 5.99 20.09 -22.67
C GLY A 133 6.38 18.65 -23.04
N ALA A 134 6.32 17.70 -22.10
CA ALA A 134 6.47 16.28 -22.42
C ALA A 134 5.29 15.77 -23.27
N GLU A 135 5.57 15.00 -24.31
CA GLU A 135 4.57 14.49 -25.26
C GLU A 135 4.75 13.01 -25.59
N GLY A 136 3.70 12.39 -26.16
CA GLY A 136 3.77 11.04 -26.68
C GLY A 136 3.62 9.95 -25.61
N VAL A 137 3.89 8.72 -26.04
CA VAL A 137 3.78 7.54 -25.16
C VAL A 137 4.91 7.47 -24.12
N TRP A 138 6.02 8.18 -24.38
CA TRP A 138 7.19 8.18 -23.52
C TRP A 138 7.24 9.36 -22.54
N GLN A 139 6.48 10.45 -22.78
CA GLN A 139 6.54 11.66 -21.96
C GLN A 139 7.97 12.19 -21.74
N PHE A 140 8.82 12.11 -22.77
CA PHE A 140 10.15 12.72 -22.78
C PHE A 140 10.13 14.09 -23.48
#